data_AF-A0AAD6T0A7-F1
#
_entry.id   AF-A0AAD6T0A7-F1
#
_cell.length_a   1.000
_cell.length_b   1.000
_cell.length_c   1.000
_cell.angle_alpha   90.00
_cell.angle_beta   90.00
_cell.angle_gamma   90.00
#
_symmetry.space_group_name_H-M   'P 1'
#
loop_
_entity.id
_entity.type
_entity.pdbx_description
1 polymer ?
#
loop_
_entity_poly.entity_id
_entity_poly.type
_entity_poly.pdbx_seq_one_letter_code
_entity_poly.pdbx_strand_id
1 'polypeptide(L)'
;MFSRNSQHRGRAKVYALQAGLRKELLGCKTHKEFWDFVRKRTDVRPRKAKVPLEGLFSNFKARLNYPAVVPPTFNAEQLAFNKRMAEELRPGLVDSSPRQSYTRDITIEEIEAMKRHIISHGLDTSVGCDDFSYEDCIAIPNDKLLEFFHPYPSRYRLIALECCMLKMLTLIIDRRIREGTQDIGVVPNTQNGFQDNLRTNDNIFVLLGMIDAADALKLPLYVAYLHLKNAFPNTDRHTLWVKLANLGICGPLID
;
A
#
# COMPACT_ATOMS: atom_id res chain seq x y z
N MET A 1 -38.21 -0.33 41.06
CA MET A 1 -37.99 -1.79 40.95
C MET A 1 -37.82 -2.14 39.47
N PHE A 2 -36.61 -1.98 38.93
CA PHE A 2 -36.33 -2.28 37.52
C PHE A 2 -36.18 -3.80 37.34
N SER A 3 -37.05 -4.38 36.52
CA SER A 3 -37.12 -5.81 36.24
C SER A 3 -35.79 -6.33 35.66
N ARG A 4 -35.13 -7.24 36.39
CA ARG A 4 -33.92 -7.99 35.95
C ARG A 4 -34.15 -8.92 34.75
N ASN A 5 -35.36 -9.01 34.19
CA ASN A 5 -35.70 -10.00 33.16
C ASN A 5 -35.41 -9.57 31.70
N SER A 6 -34.98 -8.33 31.44
CA SER A 6 -34.73 -7.87 30.05
C SER A 6 -33.33 -8.24 29.52
N GLN A 7 -32.33 -8.47 30.39
CA GLN A 7 -30.95 -8.81 29.96
C GLN A 7 -30.77 -10.27 29.53
N HIS A 8 -31.63 -11.20 29.98
CA HIS A 8 -31.50 -12.63 29.70
C HIS A 8 -31.97 -13.05 28.30
N ARG A 9 -32.89 -12.30 27.67
CA ARG A 9 -33.43 -12.64 26.33
C ARG A 9 -32.40 -12.51 25.21
N GLY A 10 -31.42 -11.61 25.35
CA GLY A 10 -30.34 -11.46 24.37
C GLY A 10 -29.33 -12.61 24.42
N ARG A 11 -28.95 -13.05 25.63
CA ARG A 11 -27.97 -14.13 25.83
C ARG A 11 -28.47 -15.47 25.31
N ALA A 12 -29.74 -15.81 25.54
CA ALA A 12 -30.34 -17.05 25.02
C ALA A 12 -30.27 -17.14 23.49
N LYS A 13 -30.54 -16.03 22.79
CA LYS A 13 -30.43 -15.96 21.32
C LYS A 13 -28.99 -16.11 20.84
N VAL A 14 -28.04 -15.49 21.53
CA VAL A 14 -26.61 -15.62 21.21
C VAL A 14 -26.13 -17.06 21.41
N TYR A 15 -26.53 -17.71 22.50
CA TYR A 15 -26.17 -19.11 22.74
C TYR A 15 -26.80 -20.06 21.72
N ALA A 16 -28.06 -19.86 21.35
CA ALA A 16 -28.70 -20.65 20.30
C ALA A 16 -27.99 -20.48 18.94
N LEU A 17 -27.58 -19.25 18.61
CA LEU A 17 -26.80 -18.97 17.41
C LEU A 17 -25.42 -19.65 17.44
N GLN A 18 -24.68 -19.53 18.55
CA GLN A 18 -23.38 -20.17 18.73
C GLN A 18 -23.48 -21.70 18.65
N ALA A 19 -24.52 -22.31 19.23
CA ALA A 19 -24.77 -23.73 19.16
C ALA A 19 -25.06 -24.20 17.72
N GLY A 20 -25.87 -23.44 16.97
CA GLY A 20 -26.13 -23.70 15.55
C GLY A 20 -24.85 -23.62 14.70
N LEU A 21 -24.06 -22.56 14.90
CA LEU A 21 -22.79 -22.38 14.20
C LEU A 21 -21.79 -23.49 14.52
N ARG A 22 -21.70 -23.91 15.79
CA ARG A 22 -20.84 -25.03 16.20
C ARG A 22 -21.27 -26.33 15.51
N LYS A 23 -22.57 -26.62 15.44
CA LYS A 23 -23.07 -27.83 14.78
C LYS A 23 -22.74 -27.86 13.29
N GLU A 24 -22.87 -26.71 12.63
CA GLU A 24 -22.60 -26.57 11.20
C GLU A 24 -21.09 -26.65 10.89
N LEU A 25 -20.24 -26.06 11.75
CA LEU A 25 -18.79 -26.19 11.68
C LEU A 25 -18.34 -27.66 11.84
N LEU A 26 -18.88 -28.35 12.85
CA LEU A 26 -18.58 -29.78 13.10
C LEU A 26 -19.13 -30.71 12.01
N GLY A 27 -20.07 -30.22 11.18
CA GLY A 27 -20.63 -30.95 10.05
C GLY A 27 -19.79 -30.86 8.77
N CYS A 28 -18.78 -30.01 8.72
CA CYS A 28 -17.87 -29.88 7.58
C CYS A 28 -16.97 -31.13 7.50
N LYS A 29 -17.05 -31.88 6.40
CA LYS A 29 -16.31 -33.14 6.20
C LYS A 29 -15.06 -32.95 5.33
N THR A 30 -14.99 -31.84 4.60
CA THR A 30 -13.87 -31.52 3.72
C THR A 30 -13.27 -30.15 4.05
N HIS A 31 -12.00 -29.97 3.66
CA HIS A 31 -11.31 -28.69 3.82
C HIS A 31 -12.01 -27.56 3.05
N LYS A 32 -12.58 -27.87 1.88
CA LYS A 32 -13.37 -26.91 1.08
C LYS A 32 -14.62 -26.44 1.83
N GLU A 33 -15.39 -27.37 2.41
CA GLU A 33 -16.60 -27.04 3.19
C GLU A 33 -16.28 -26.19 4.42
N PHE A 34 -15.16 -26.48 5.10
CA PHE A 34 -14.68 -25.66 6.22
C PHE A 34 -14.40 -24.21 5.79
N TRP A 35 -13.65 -24.02 4.70
CA TRP A 35 -13.34 -22.67 4.21
C TRP A 35 -14.56 -21.94 3.65
N ASP A 36 -15.50 -22.64 3.02
CA ASP A 36 -16.77 -22.08 2.59
C ASP A 36 -17.63 -21.64 3.80
N PHE A 37 -17.64 -22.43 4.88
CA PHE A 37 -18.31 -22.08 6.13
C PHE A 37 -17.75 -20.80 6.75
N VAL A 38 -16.42 -20.67 6.79
CA VAL A 38 -15.71 -19.48 7.32
C VAL A 38 -16.00 -18.27 6.44
N ARG A 39 -15.68 -18.34 5.14
CA ARG A 39 -15.84 -17.25 4.18
C ARG A 39 -17.24 -16.66 4.15
N LYS A 40 -18.28 -17.51 4.13
CA LYS A 40 -19.69 -17.06 4.15
C LYS A 40 -20.04 -16.13 5.32
N ARG A 41 -19.28 -16.18 6.42
CA ARG A 41 -19.55 -15.48 7.69
C ARG A 41 -18.54 -14.39 7.99
N THR A 42 -17.29 -14.57 7.58
CA THR A 42 -16.21 -13.60 7.80
C THR A 42 -16.02 -12.64 6.63
N ASP A 43 -16.32 -13.08 5.40
CA ASP A 43 -16.10 -12.25 4.23
C ASP A 43 -17.07 -11.08 4.25
N VAL A 44 -16.52 -9.92 3.94
CA VAL A 44 -17.29 -8.69 3.80
C VAL A 44 -18.22 -8.88 2.61
N ARG A 45 -19.52 -9.02 2.87
CA ARG A 45 -20.52 -9.10 1.79
C ARG A 45 -20.37 -7.87 0.90
N PRO A 46 -20.23 -8.02 -0.42
CA PRO A 46 -20.10 -6.89 -1.33
C PRO A 46 -21.31 -5.99 -1.16
N ARG A 47 -21.07 -4.79 -0.60
CA ARG A 47 -22.12 -3.78 -0.44
C ARG A 47 -22.27 -3.10 -1.80
N LYS A 48 -23.46 -3.19 -2.39
CA LYS A 48 -23.81 -2.26 -3.48
C LYS A 48 -23.59 -0.85 -2.96
N ALA A 49 -22.75 -0.08 -3.67
CA ALA A 49 -22.47 1.30 -3.31
C ALA A 49 -23.80 2.05 -3.26
N LYS A 50 -24.17 2.52 -2.06
CA LYS A 50 -25.42 3.27 -1.84
C LYS A 50 -25.32 4.72 -2.33
N VAL A 51 -24.14 5.14 -2.75
CA VAL A 51 -23.81 6.50 -3.15
C VAL A 51 -23.28 6.46 -4.58
N PRO A 52 -23.87 7.23 -5.52
CA PRO A 52 -23.35 7.36 -6.86
C PRO A 52 -21.92 7.95 -6.84
N LEU A 53 -21.13 7.68 -7.88
CA LEU A 53 -19.72 8.08 -7.97
C LEU A 53 -19.55 9.60 -7.79
N GLU A 54 -20.49 10.38 -8.31
CA GLU A 54 -20.54 11.85 -8.18
C GLU A 54 -20.73 12.29 -6.71
N GLY A 55 -21.48 11.50 -5.92
CA GLY A 55 -21.66 11.72 -4.48
C GLY A 55 -20.44 11.30 -3.65
N LEU A 56 -19.59 10.43 -4.18
CA LEU A 56 -18.29 10.09 -3.60
C LEU A 56 -17.21 11.12 -3.98
N PHE A 57 -17.34 11.78 -5.14
CA PHE A 57 -16.37 12.77 -5.62
C PHE A 57 -16.17 13.93 -4.66
N SER A 58 -17.25 14.46 -4.06
CA SER A 58 -17.15 15.54 -3.05
C SER A 58 -16.36 15.11 -1.81
N ASN A 59 -16.63 13.91 -1.30
CA ASN A 59 -15.91 13.32 -0.17
C ASN A 59 -14.45 13.00 -0.53
N PHE A 60 -14.21 12.48 -1.73
CA PHE A 60 -12.88 12.16 -2.23
C PHE A 60 -12.05 13.43 -2.42
N LYS A 61 -12.60 14.45 -3.07
CA LYS A 61 -11.99 15.78 -3.23
C LYS A 61 -11.69 16.42 -1.87
N ALA A 62 -12.60 16.34 -0.91
CA ALA A 62 -12.37 16.82 0.45
C ALA A 62 -11.23 16.06 1.18
N ARG A 63 -10.99 14.79 0.84
CA ARG A 63 -9.91 13.97 1.40
C ARG A 63 -8.58 14.10 0.66
N LEU A 64 -8.60 14.50 -0.61
CA LEU A 64 -7.43 14.76 -1.45
C LEU A 64 -6.86 16.17 -1.27
N ASN A 65 -7.64 17.10 -0.70
CA ASN A 65 -7.18 18.47 -0.55
C ASN A 65 -6.33 18.62 0.71
N TYR A 66 -5.14 19.20 0.54
CA TYR A 66 -4.44 19.89 1.61
C TYR A 66 -5.41 20.83 2.34
N PRO A 67 -5.30 20.97 3.67
CA PRO A 67 -6.13 21.91 4.39
C PRO A 67 -5.91 23.31 3.80
N ALA A 68 -7.01 24.00 3.43
CA ALA A 68 -6.94 25.32 2.81
C ALA A 68 -6.18 26.35 3.67
N VAL A 69 -6.17 26.11 4.99
CA VAL A 69 -5.34 26.82 5.97
C VAL A 69 -4.44 25.79 6.64
N VAL A 70 -3.13 26.02 6.58
CA VAL A 70 -2.14 25.18 7.25
C VAL A 70 -2.39 25.24 8.77
N PRO A 71 -2.54 24.09 9.47
CA PRO A 71 -2.74 24.10 10.92
C PRO A 71 -1.60 24.83 11.64
N PRO A 72 -1.86 25.58 12.73
CA PRO A 72 -0.82 26.28 13.48
C PRO A 72 0.28 25.37 14.03
N THR A 73 -0.02 24.09 14.21
CA THR A 73 0.92 23.05 14.65
C THR A 73 1.85 22.58 13.54
N PHE A 74 1.62 22.99 12.30
CA PHE A 74 2.41 22.59 11.14
C PHE A 74 3.46 23.67 10.82
N ASN A 75 4.66 23.25 10.46
CA ASN A 75 5.74 24.18 10.14
C ASN A 75 5.54 24.78 8.73
N ALA A 76 4.85 25.93 8.68
CA ALA A 76 4.55 26.62 7.43
C ALA A 76 5.82 27.14 6.73
N GLU A 77 6.85 27.53 7.48
CA GLU A 77 8.13 27.98 6.92
C GLU A 77 8.85 26.85 6.19
N GLN A 78 8.91 25.66 6.81
CA GLN A 78 9.49 24.47 6.17
C GLN A 78 8.71 24.07 4.92
N LEU A 79 7.37 24.15 4.95
CA LEU A 79 6.55 23.85 3.78
C LEU A 79 6.84 24.83 2.63
N ALA A 80 6.94 26.13 2.92
CA ALA A 80 7.29 27.14 1.92
C ALA A 80 8.73 26.95 1.39
N PHE A 81 9.66 26.56 2.26
CA PHE A 81 11.03 26.20 1.88
C PHE A 81 11.06 24.99 0.94
N ASN A 82 10.37 23.90 1.28
CA ASN A 82 10.32 22.70 0.44
C ASN A 82 9.69 22.97 -0.93
N LYS A 83 8.69 23.86 -1.01
CA LYS A 83 8.10 24.26 -2.29
C LYS A 83 9.12 24.96 -3.20
N ARG A 84 9.84 25.96 -2.67
CA ARG A 84 10.91 26.64 -3.41
C ARG A 84 12.02 25.66 -3.82
N MET A 85 12.40 24.78 -2.91
CA MET A 85 13.43 23.78 -3.21
C MET A 85 13.00 22.79 -4.28
N ALA A 86 11.74 22.36 -4.27
CA ALA A 86 11.21 21.48 -5.30
C ALA A 86 11.20 22.14 -6.69
N GLU A 87 10.98 23.46 -6.78
CA GLU A 87 11.08 24.22 -8.04
C GLU A 87 12.54 24.34 -8.53
N GLU A 88 13.50 24.30 -7.61
CA GLU A 88 14.94 24.36 -7.90
C GLU A 88 15.59 22.99 -8.10
N LEU A 89 14.88 21.88 -7.85
CA LEU A 89 15.37 20.53 -8.13
C LEU A 89 15.66 20.43 -9.63
N ARG A 90 16.96 20.47 -9.97
CA ARG A 90 17.39 20.37 -11.36
C ARG A 90 17.32 18.91 -11.81
N PRO A 91 16.89 18.64 -13.05
CA PRO A 91 17.14 17.35 -13.68
C PRO A 91 18.64 17.05 -13.67
N GLY A 92 19.03 15.88 -13.15
CA GLY A 92 20.43 15.45 -13.13
C GLY A 92 21.13 15.47 -11.77
N LEU A 93 20.37 15.43 -10.66
CA LEU A 93 20.96 14.95 -9.41
C LEU A 93 21.50 13.52 -9.61
N VAL A 94 22.68 13.26 -9.05
CA VAL A 94 23.40 12.00 -9.24
C VAL A 94 22.69 10.90 -8.46
N ASP A 95 22.26 9.88 -9.18
CA ASP A 95 21.83 8.61 -8.59
C ASP A 95 22.95 8.05 -7.71
N SER A 96 22.70 8.04 -6.40
CA SER A 96 23.69 7.59 -5.41
C SER A 96 23.70 6.09 -5.22
N SER A 97 22.78 5.35 -5.87
CA SER A 97 22.73 3.91 -5.73
C SER A 97 23.86 3.25 -6.54
N PRO A 98 24.60 2.26 -5.96
CA PRO A 98 25.67 1.54 -6.65
C PRO A 98 25.26 0.93 -7.98
N ARG A 99 23.99 0.54 -8.12
CA ARG A 99 23.42 -0.11 -9.30
C ARG A 99 22.76 0.84 -10.28
N GLN A 100 22.84 2.15 -10.04
CA GLN A 100 22.17 3.17 -10.85
C GLN A 100 20.66 2.87 -11.00
N SER A 101 20.04 2.43 -9.91
CA SER A 101 18.67 1.93 -9.87
C SER A 101 17.63 2.96 -10.33
N TYR A 102 17.94 4.24 -10.24
CA TYR A 102 17.04 5.35 -10.60
C TYR A 102 17.34 5.95 -11.98
N THR A 103 18.49 5.63 -12.58
CA THR A 103 18.97 6.25 -13.82
C THR A 103 19.22 5.29 -14.97
N ARG A 104 19.51 4.01 -14.70
CA ARG A 104 19.77 3.03 -15.76
C ARG A 104 18.54 2.74 -16.61
N ASP A 105 18.72 2.33 -17.85
CA ASP A 105 17.61 1.94 -18.73
C ASP A 105 16.91 0.67 -18.24
N ILE A 106 15.61 0.55 -18.52
CA ILE A 106 14.85 -0.68 -18.26
C ILE A 106 15.42 -1.80 -19.14
N THR A 107 15.64 -2.98 -18.58
CA THR A 107 16.19 -4.12 -19.34
C THR A 107 15.12 -5.15 -19.68
N ILE A 108 15.38 -6.01 -20.67
CA ILE A 108 14.49 -7.12 -21.02
C ILE A 108 14.33 -8.07 -19.81
N GLU A 109 15.40 -8.27 -19.04
CA GLU A 109 15.38 -9.12 -17.85
C GLU A 109 14.42 -8.59 -16.77
N GLU A 110 14.35 -7.27 -16.61
CA GLU A 110 13.38 -6.61 -15.72
C GLU A 110 11.95 -6.82 -16.21
N ILE A 111 11.71 -6.74 -17.53
CA ILE A 111 10.40 -7.05 -18.14
C ILE A 111 10.01 -8.49 -17.86
N GLU A 112 10.91 -9.43 -18.11
CA GLU A 112 10.65 -10.85 -17.85
C GLU A 112 10.38 -11.14 -16.37
N ALA A 113 11.17 -10.53 -15.48
CA ALA A 113 10.99 -10.69 -14.04
C ALA A 113 9.65 -10.12 -13.56
N MET A 114 9.19 -9.03 -14.16
CA MET A 114 7.86 -8.45 -13.90
C MET A 114 6.77 -9.41 -14.37
N LYS A 115 6.86 -9.94 -15.60
CA LYS A 115 5.90 -10.93 -16.11
C LYS A 115 5.81 -12.18 -15.23
N ARG A 116 6.96 -12.75 -14.85
CA ARG A 116 7.02 -13.91 -13.95
C ARG A 116 6.30 -13.66 -12.64
N HIS A 117 6.45 -12.46 -12.07
CA HIS A 117 5.79 -12.07 -10.83
C HIS A 117 4.29 -11.93 -10.98
N ILE A 118 3.81 -11.33 -12.07
CA ILE A 118 2.37 -11.23 -12.33
C ILE A 118 1.76 -12.63 -12.47
N ILE A 119 2.41 -13.51 -13.26
CA ILE A 119 1.99 -14.89 -13.44
C ILE A 119 1.94 -15.65 -12.09
N SER A 120 2.94 -15.48 -11.23
CA SER A 120 2.98 -16.18 -9.94
C SER A 120 1.91 -15.73 -8.95
N HIS A 121 1.36 -14.52 -9.11
CA HIS A 121 0.31 -13.96 -8.24
C HIS A 121 -1.10 -14.13 -8.82
N GLY A 122 -1.22 -14.75 -9.99
CA GLY A 122 -2.49 -14.97 -10.68
C GLY A 122 -2.84 -13.81 -11.62
N LEU A 123 -3.47 -14.17 -12.74
CA LEU A 123 -3.86 -13.22 -13.79
C LEU A 123 -5.30 -12.69 -13.59
N ASP A 124 -6.12 -13.43 -12.86
CA ASP A 124 -7.51 -13.09 -12.53
C ASP A 124 -7.56 -11.91 -11.53
N THR A 125 -7.45 -10.71 -12.08
CA THR A 125 -7.49 -9.45 -11.34
C THR A 125 -8.45 -8.48 -12.00
N SER A 126 -8.92 -7.50 -11.26
CA SER A 126 -9.82 -6.48 -11.81
C SER A 126 -9.10 -5.64 -12.87
N VAL A 127 -9.70 -5.60 -14.06
CA VAL A 127 -9.28 -4.75 -15.18
C VAL A 127 -9.56 -3.27 -14.89
N GLY A 128 -8.80 -2.39 -15.55
CA GLY A 128 -9.04 -0.95 -15.53
C GLY A 128 -10.32 -0.58 -16.30
N CYS A 129 -10.60 0.73 -16.44
CA CYS A 129 -11.73 1.20 -17.24
C CYS A 129 -11.55 0.98 -18.76
N ASP A 130 -10.37 0.54 -19.16
CA ASP A 130 -9.97 0.25 -20.53
C ASP A 130 -10.15 -1.23 -20.90
N ASP A 131 -10.67 -2.04 -19.97
CA ASP A 131 -10.88 -3.49 -20.12
C ASP A 131 -9.61 -4.27 -20.50
N PHE A 132 -8.43 -3.69 -20.28
CA PHE A 132 -7.14 -4.30 -20.60
C PHE A 132 -6.64 -5.16 -19.45
N SER A 133 -6.50 -6.48 -19.66
CA SER A 133 -6.18 -7.44 -18.61
C SER A 133 -4.69 -7.75 -18.48
N TYR A 134 -4.30 -8.49 -17.43
CA TYR A 134 -2.93 -8.98 -17.35
C TYR A 134 -2.63 -10.03 -18.41
N GLU A 135 -3.60 -10.86 -18.81
CA GLU A 135 -3.45 -11.78 -19.94
C GLU A 135 -3.04 -11.03 -21.21
N ASP A 136 -3.72 -9.92 -21.51
CA ASP A 136 -3.41 -9.07 -22.66
C ASP A 136 -1.98 -8.50 -22.54
N CYS A 137 -1.61 -7.98 -21.37
CA CYS A 137 -0.28 -7.45 -21.15
C CYS A 137 0.83 -8.52 -21.28
N ILE A 138 0.60 -9.72 -20.75
CA ILE A 138 1.57 -10.82 -20.79
C ILE A 138 1.78 -11.30 -22.23
N ALA A 139 0.74 -11.24 -23.07
CA ALA A 139 0.81 -11.60 -24.48
C ALA A 139 1.67 -10.64 -25.33
N ILE A 140 1.88 -9.39 -24.88
CA ILE A 140 2.74 -8.42 -25.60
C ILE A 140 4.20 -8.89 -25.58
N PRO A 141 4.91 -8.95 -26.71
CA PRO A 141 6.34 -9.30 -26.75
C PRO A 141 7.21 -8.40 -25.85
N ASN A 142 8.26 -8.96 -25.24
CA ASN A 142 9.08 -8.25 -24.25
C ASN A 142 9.81 -7.04 -24.84
N ASP A 143 10.27 -7.13 -26.09
CA ASP A 143 10.89 -6.04 -26.84
C ASP A 143 9.91 -4.88 -27.06
N LYS A 144 8.63 -5.19 -27.29
CA LYS A 144 7.57 -4.19 -27.44
C LYS A 144 7.19 -3.53 -26.13
N LEU A 145 7.15 -4.30 -25.04
CA LEU A 145 6.98 -3.74 -23.69
C LEU A 145 8.17 -2.86 -23.30
N LEU A 146 9.38 -3.28 -23.64
CA LEU A 146 10.58 -2.48 -23.40
C LEU A 146 10.54 -1.16 -24.19
N GLU A 147 10.23 -1.22 -25.49
CA GLU A 147 10.04 -0.02 -26.32
C GLU A 147 8.98 0.91 -25.73
N PHE A 148 7.88 0.33 -25.22
CA PHE A 148 6.77 1.05 -24.62
C PHE A 148 7.08 1.65 -23.24
N PHE A 149 8.01 1.08 -22.47
CA PHE A 149 8.41 1.56 -21.13
C PHE A 149 9.69 2.40 -21.12
N HIS A 150 10.41 2.48 -22.24
CA HIS A 150 11.62 3.28 -22.36
C HIS A 150 11.33 4.80 -22.25
N PRO A 151 11.85 5.51 -21.22
CA PRO A 151 11.52 6.91 -20.93
C PRO A 151 12.18 7.91 -21.91
N TYR A 152 11.74 7.96 -23.16
CA TYR A 152 12.00 9.14 -23.99
C TYR A 152 11.02 10.28 -23.62
N PRO A 153 11.49 11.54 -23.47
CA PRO A 153 10.68 12.68 -23.03
C PRO A 153 9.49 13.03 -23.95
N SER A 154 9.34 12.35 -25.08
CA SER A 154 8.29 12.57 -26.08
C SER A 154 7.15 11.54 -26.06
N ARG A 155 7.17 10.52 -25.18
CA ARG A 155 6.25 9.37 -25.29
C ARG A 155 5.34 9.07 -24.09
N TYR A 156 5.49 9.74 -22.95
CA TYR A 156 4.62 9.50 -21.80
C TYR A 156 3.71 10.68 -21.53
N ARG A 157 2.42 10.47 -21.80
CA ARG A 157 1.34 11.16 -21.10
C ARG A 157 0.75 10.15 -20.14
N LEU A 158 1.00 10.34 -18.84
CA LEU A 158 0.37 9.54 -17.78
C LEU A 158 -1.17 9.66 -17.91
N ILE A 159 -1.81 8.61 -18.39
CA ILE A 159 -3.27 8.48 -18.33
C ILE A 159 -3.59 7.85 -16.98
N ALA A 160 -4.11 8.67 -16.07
CA ALA A 160 -4.54 8.25 -14.77
C ALA A 160 -5.91 7.56 -14.87
N LEU A 161 -5.89 6.25 -15.10
CA LEU A 161 -6.88 5.25 -14.69
C LEU A 161 -6.09 3.93 -14.68
N GLU A 162 -6.14 3.16 -13.58
CA GLU A 162 -5.21 2.05 -13.30
C GLU A 162 -5.34 0.84 -14.25
N CYS A 163 -4.97 1.03 -15.52
CA CYS A 163 -4.82 -0.04 -16.48
C CYS A 163 -3.71 -0.99 -16.06
N CYS A 164 -3.81 -2.26 -16.48
CA CYS A 164 -2.81 -3.27 -16.14
C CYS A 164 -1.40 -2.91 -16.64
N MET A 165 -1.30 -2.10 -17.71
CA MET A 165 -0.03 -1.57 -18.21
C MET A 165 0.64 -0.60 -17.24
N LEU A 166 -0.13 0.30 -16.61
CA LEU A 166 0.42 1.20 -15.59
C LEU A 166 0.88 0.41 -14.37
N LYS A 167 0.11 -0.59 -13.94
CA LYS A 167 0.49 -1.47 -12.82
C LYS A 167 1.82 -2.18 -13.08
N MET A 168 2.01 -2.67 -14.31
CA MET A 168 3.26 -3.28 -14.76
C MET A 168 4.45 -2.34 -14.67
N LEU A 169 4.32 -1.12 -15.22
CA LEU A 169 5.38 -0.12 -15.12
C LEU A 169 5.67 0.22 -13.64
N THR A 170 4.64 0.42 -12.83
CA THR A 170 4.82 0.72 -11.40
C THR A 170 5.49 -0.40 -10.62
N LEU A 171 5.36 -1.66 -11.05
CA LEU A 171 6.07 -2.79 -10.44
C LEU A 171 7.58 -2.74 -10.74
N ILE A 172 7.97 -2.31 -11.94
CA ILE A 172 9.38 -2.09 -12.28
C ILE A 172 9.95 -0.93 -11.47
N ILE A 173 9.22 0.19 -11.42
CA ILE A 173 9.59 1.37 -10.62
C ILE A 173 9.73 0.99 -9.13
N ASP A 174 8.76 0.27 -8.57
CA ASP A 174 8.74 -0.18 -7.18
C ASP A 174 9.98 -1.02 -6.85
N ARG A 175 10.33 -1.99 -7.71
CA ARG A 175 11.54 -2.81 -7.51
C ARG A 175 12.82 -2.00 -7.52
N ARG A 176 12.94 -1.05 -8.45
CA ARG A 176 14.11 -0.17 -8.53
C ARG A 176 14.22 0.74 -7.31
N ILE A 177 13.09 1.28 -6.83
CA ILE A 177 13.06 2.05 -5.59
C ILE A 177 13.52 1.19 -4.41
N ARG A 178 13.02 -0.04 -4.29
CA ARG A 178 13.45 -0.97 -3.22
C ARG A 178 14.93 -1.29 -3.31
N GLU A 179 15.43 -1.67 -4.48
CA GLU A 179 16.83 -2.05 -4.63
C GLU A 179 17.75 -0.86 -4.36
N GLY A 180 17.43 0.32 -4.92
CA GLY A 180 18.21 1.53 -4.66
C GLY A 180 18.19 1.93 -3.19
N THR A 181 17.03 1.90 -2.51
CA THR A 181 16.90 2.29 -1.10
C THR A 181 17.58 1.31 -0.15
N GLN A 182 17.61 0.02 -0.50
CA GLN A 182 18.37 -1.00 0.21
C GLN A 182 19.88 -0.77 0.05
N ASP A 183 20.35 -0.51 -1.17
CA ASP A 183 21.79 -0.34 -1.43
C ASP A 183 22.39 0.86 -0.67
N ILE A 184 21.64 1.95 -0.53
CA ILE A 184 22.07 3.14 0.20
C ILE A 184 21.70 3.10 1.70
N GLY A 185 21.04 2.05 2.17
CA GLY A 185 20.73 1.83 3.58
C GLY A 185 19.77 2.84 4.21
N VAL A 186 18.86 3.45 3.44
CA VAL A 186 17.93 4.48 3.96
C VAL A 186 16.70 3.91 4.68
N VAL A 187 16.37 2.63 4.46
CA VAL A 187 15.26 1.96 5.13
C VAL A 187 15.75 1.36 6.45
N PRO A 188 15.27 1.84 7.61
CA PRO A 188 15.71 1.31 8.90
C PRO A 188 15.11 -0.08 9.16
N ASN A 189 15.84 -0.91 9.92
CA ASN A 189 15.40 -2.26 10.30
C ASN A 189 14.11 -2.28 11.14
N THR A 190 13.68 -1.13 11.67
CA THR A 190 12.41 -0.98 12.40
C THR A 190 11.20 -0.81 11.47
N GLN A 191 11.42 -0.57 10.18
CA GLN A 191 10.36 -0.43 9.19
C GLN A 191 9.92 -1.81 8.68
N ASN A 192 8.86 -2.35 9.27
CA ASN A 192 8.30 -3.65 8.85
C ASN A 192 7.25 -3.54 7.72
N GLY A 193 6.54 -2.41 7.64
CA GLY A 193 5.43 -2.24 6.70
C GLY A 193 5.91 -2.27 5.24
N PHE A 194 5.25 -3.10 4.42
CA PHE A 194 5.52 -3.23 2.98
C PHE A 194 6.95 -3.66 2.62
N GLN A 195 7.69 -4.28 3.54
CA GLN A 195 9.00 -4.86 3.25
C GLN A 195 8.87 -6.34 2.92
N ASP A 196 9.75 -6.82 2.03
CA ASP A 196 9.79 -8.24 1.68
C ASP A 196 10.16 -9.08 2.90
N ASN A 197 9.52 -10.25 3.02
CA ASN A 197 9.73 -11.21 4.11
C ASN A 197 9.39 -10.71 5.52
N LEU A 198 8.84 -9.50 5.68
CA LEU A 198 8.35 -8.97 6.97
C LEU A 198 6.82 -9.00 7.01
N ARG A 199 6.27 -9.33 8.17
CA ARG A 199 4.84 -9.51 8.43
C ARG A 199 4.41 -8.70 9.64
N THR A 200 3.11 -8.45 9.74
CA THR A 200 2.53 -7.74 10.90
C THR A 200 2.76 -8.46 12.23
N ASN A 201 2.95 -9.78 12.19
CA ASN A 201 3.21 -10.59 13.37
C ASN A 201 4.58 -10.28 13.98
N ASP A 202 5.57 -9.85 13.19
CA ASP A 202 6.91 -9.52 13.69
C ASP A 202 6.86 -8.33 14.65
N ASN A 203 6.07 -7.29 14.31
CA ASN A 203 5.82 -6.15 15.20
C ASN A 203 5.17 -6.55 16.52
N ILE A 204 4.20 -7.48 16.48
CA ILE A 204 3.50 -7.95 17.68
C ILE A 204 4.47 -8.75 18.55
N PHE A 205 5.30 -9.61 17.94
CA PHE A 205 6.33 -10.37 18.65
C PHE A 205 7.34 -9.44 19.35
N VAL A 206 7.82 -8.40 18.67
CA VAL A 206 8.72 -7.39 19.26
C VAL A 206 8.04 -6.71 20.46
N LEU A 207 6.78 -6.28 20.32
CA LEU A 207 6.05 -5.64 21.42
C LEU A 207 5.87 -6.57 22.63
N LEU A 208 5.55 -7.86 22.40
CA LEU A 208 5.45 -8.85 23.46
C LEU A 208 6.79 -9.03 24.18
N GLY A 209 7.89 -9.12 23.44
CA GLY A 209 9.23 -9.19 24.03
C GLY A 209 9.57 -7.95 24.87
N MET A 210 9.16 -6.76 24.44
CA MET A 210 9.34 -5.53 25.23
C MET A 210 8.50 -5.54 26.52
N ILE A 211 7.29 -6.09 26.48
CA ILE A 211 6.43 -6.26 27.67
C ILE A 211 7.09 -7.22 28.66
N ASP A 212 7.53 -8.39 28.19
CA ASP A 212 8.18 -9.40 29.03
C ASP A 212 9.47 -8.86 29.66
N ALA A 213 10.28 -8.15 28.89
CA ALA A 213 11.51 -7.52 29.38
C ALA A 213 11.22 -6.44 30.44
N ALA A 214 10.20 -5.61 30.23
CA ALA A 214 9.81 -4.58 31.18
C ALA A 214 9.29 -5.20 32.49
N ASP A 215 8.49 -6.27 32.43
CA ASP A 215 8.02 -6.98 33.62
C ASP A 215 9.18 -7.66 34.37
N ALA A 216 10.12 -8.30 33.66
CA ALA A 216 11.29 -8.92 34.27
C ALA A 216 12.16 -7.89 35.03
N LEU A 217 12.32 -6.69 34.46
CA LEU A 217 13.09 -5.59 35.05
C LEU A 217 12.30 -4.76 36.07
N LYS A 218 11.00 -5.01 36.23
CA LYS A 218 10.08 -4.22 37.07
C LYS A 218 10.10 -2.73 36.71
N LEU A 219 10.22 -2.44 35.42
CA LEU A 219 10.17 -1.08 34.87
C LEU A 219 8.84 -0.84 34.14
N PRO A 220 8.31 0.39 34.15
CA PRO A 220 7.12 0.72 33.38
C PRO A 220 7.45 0.75 31.87
N LEU A 221 6.59 0.14 31.05
CA LEU A 221 6.62 0.27 29.59
C LEU A 221 5.52 1.26 29.14
N TYR A 222 5.93 2.33 28.47
CA TYR A 222 5.01 3.29 27.87
C TYR A 222 4.96 3.08 26.35
N VAL A 223 3.74 2.98 25.79
CA VAL A 223 3.51 2.71 24.37
C VAL A 223 2.61 3.79 23.77
N ALA A 224 3.03 4.37 22.64
CA ALA A 224 2.25 5.35 21.89
C ALA A 224 1.79 4.74 20.55
N TYR A 225 0.48 4.72 20.32
CA TYR A 225 -0.11 4.29 19.05
C TYR A 225 -0.38 5.51 18.17
N LEU A 226 0.45 5.69 17.15
CA LEU A 226 0.31 6.78 16.19
C LEU A 226 -0.41 6.29 14.93
N HIS A 227 -1.47 6.97 14.54
CA HIS A 227 -2.20 6.69 13.31
C HIS A 227 -2.28 7.93 12.43
N LEU A 228 -1.75 7.83 11.21
CA LEU A 228 -1.78 8.93 10.24
C LEU A 228 -3.12 8.91 9.49
N LYS A 229 -3.88 10.01 9.60
CA LYS A 229 -5.13 10.19 8.86
C LYS A 229 -4.83 10.42 7.37
N ASN A 230 -5.39 9.59 6.50
CA ASN A 230 -5.25 9.68 5.03
C ASN A 230 -3.79 9.85 4.56
N ALA A 231 -2.88 8.97 5.00
CA ALA A 231 -1.44 9.11 4.74
C ALA A 231 -1.09 9.36 3.25
N PHE A 232 -1.65 8.57 2.32
CA PHE A 232 -1.38 8.76 0.88
C PHE A 232 -1.99 10.06 0.32
N PRO A 233 -3.31 10.34 0.48
CA PRO A 233 -3.89 11.60 0.02
C PRO A 233 -3.25 12.87 0.60
N ASN A 234 -2.78 12.82 1.84
CA ASN A 234 -2.26 14.00 2.55
C ASN A 234 -0.75 14.21 2.40
N THR A 235 -0.05 13.40 1.61
CA THR A 235 1.39 13.58 1.41
C THR A 235 1.66 14.81 0.55
N ASP A 236 2.40 15.79 1.10
CA ASP A 236 2.89 16.94 0.33
C ASP A 236 3.93 16.51 -0.71
N ARG A 237 3.58 16.65 -1.99
CA ARG A 237 4.42 16.19 -3.10
C ARG A 237 5.77 16.92 -3.16
N HIS A 238 5.78 18.24 -2.95
CA HIS A 238 7.03 19.01 -2.96
C HIS A 238 8.00 18.53 -1.87
N THR A 239 7.48 18.34 -0.65
CA THR A 239 8.24 17.79 0.47
C THR A 239 8.71 16.37 0.20
N LEU A 240 7.88 15.53 -0.42
CA LEU A 240 8.28 14.18 -0.81
C LEU A 240 9.44 14.21 -1.80
N TRP A 241 9.35 15.01 -2.86
CA TRP A 241 10.40 15.11 -3.88
C TRP A 241 11.71 15.63 -3.31
N VAL A 242 11.67 16.71 -2.52
CA VAL A 242 12.86 17.23 -1.82
C VAL A 242 13.46 16.19 -0.89
N LYS A 243 12.62 15.42 -0.18
CA LYS A 243 13.11 14.36 0.70
C LYS A 243 13.78 13.23 -0.07
N LEU A 244 13.18 12.76 -1.15
CA LEU A 244 13.76 11.72 -2.01
C LEU A 244 15.09 12.20 -2.58
N ALA A 245 15.14 13.43 -3.10
CA ALA A 245 16.34 14.01 -3.63
C ALA A 245 17.48 14.11 -2.60
N ASN A 246 17.16 14.57 -1.39
CA ASN A 246 18.13 14.64 -0.28
C ASN A 246 18.62 13.25 0.18
N LEU A 247 17.84 12.20 -0.06
CA LEU A 247 18.24 10.81 0.20
C LEU A 247 19.07 10.22 -0.95
N GLY A 248 19.36 10.98 -2.01
CA GLY A 248 20.07 10.50 -3.20
C GLY A 248 19.20 9.62 -4.11
N ILE A 249 17.90 9.61 -3.87
CA ILE A 249 16.91 8.99 -4.74
C ILE A 249 16.59 10.07 -5.78
N CYS A 250 17.26 10.01 -6.93
CA CYS A 250 17.23 11.01 -8.00
C CYS A 250 17.35 10.34 -9.37
N GLY A 251 16.66 10.85 -10.39
CA GLY A 251 16.83 10.39 -11.78
C GLY A 251 15.52 10.31 -12.58
N PRO A 252 15.58 10.00 -13.89
CA PRO A 252 14.42 10.00 -14.79
C PRO A 252 13.26 9.10 -14.37
N LEU A 253 13.50 8.12 -13.49
CA LEU A 253 12.46 7.27 -12.93
C LEU A 253 11.50 8.03 -12.00
N ILE A 254 11.97 9.13 -11.41
CA ILE A 254 11.27 9.89 -10.36
C ILE A 254 11.19 11.40 -10.63
N ASP A 255 11.98 11.93 -11.58
CA ASP A 255 12.01 13.34 -12.00
C ASP A 255 10.86 13.69 -12.98
#